data_AF-A0A7K8T136-F1
#
_entry.id   AF-A0A7K8T136-F1
#
_cell.length_a   1.000
_cell.length_b   1.000
_cell.length_c   1.000
_cell.angle_alpha   90.00
_cell.angle_beta   90.00
_cell.angle_gamma   90.00
#
_symmetry.space_group_name_H-M   'P 1'
#
loop_
_entity.id
_entity.type
_entity.pdbx_description
1 polymer ?
#
loop_
_entity_poly.entity_id
_entity_poly.type
_entity_poly.pdbx_seq_one_letter_code
_entity_poly.pdbx_strand_id
1 'polypeptide(L)'
;FQSLQGTARDAVKFAINVGYRYFDCAYLYQNKSKTGVAQQEKIKEGDVRQEDLFTVSKLWSTFHKRSLVKEACQKTLAAIQLDYLDLYLMHWPMGFKLFPADGNGMIIPSDTDFLNTWE
;
A
#
# COMPACT_ATOMS: atom_id res chain seq x y z
N PHE A 1 -4.53 -16.06 1.70
CA PHE A 1 -5.85 -15.79 1.09
C PHE A 1 -5.81 -14.43 0.42
N GLN A 2 -5.76 -14.40 -0.90
CA GLN A 2 -5.85 -13.17 -1.69
C GLN A 2 -7.26 -13.12 -2.30
N SER A 3 -7.90 -11.95 -2.28
CA SER A 3 -9.23 -11.78 -2.85
C SER A 3 -9.20 -12.11 -4.36
N LEU A 4 -10.17 -12.89 -4.86
CA LEU A 4 -10.32 -13.18 -6.29
C LEU A 4 -10.39 -11.87 -7.10
N GLN A 5 -9.84 -11.86 -8.32
CA GLN A 5 -9.81 -10.65 -9.13
C GLN A 5 -11.24 -10.09 -9.37
N GLY A 6 -11.45 -8.79 -9.18
CA GLY A 6 -12.77 -8.12 -9.27
C GLY A 6 -13.32 -7.74 -7.90
N THR A 7 -13.37 -8.71 -6.98
CA THR A 7 -14.01 -8.57 -5.65
C THR A 7 -13.50 -7.38 -4.81
N ALA A 8 -12.19 -7.06 -4.86
CA ALA A 8 -11.64 -5.99 -4.04
C ALA A 8 -12.14 -4.59 -4.46
N ARG A 9 -12.34 -4.33 -5.76
CA ARG A 9 -12.85 -3.03 -6.24
C ARG A 9 -14.29 -2.85 -5.78
N ASP A 10 -15.13 -3.86 -6.03
CA ASP A 10 -16.55 -3.83 -5.69
C ASP A 10 -16.77 -3.74 -4.18
N ALA A 11 -15.94 -4.45 -3.39
CA ALA A 11 -15.95 -4.35 -1.94
C ALA A 11 -15.62 -2.93 -1.45
N VAL A 12 -14.63 -2.27 -2.04
CA VAL A 12 -14.30 -0.87 -1.68
C VAL A 12 -15.43 0.07 -2.06
N LYS A 13 -16.03 -0.06 -3.25
CA LYS A 13 -17.18 0.76 -3.65
C LYS A 13 -18.37 0.56 -2.72
N PHE A 14 -18.66 -0.69 -2.37
CA PHE A 14 -19.72 -1.02 -1.42
C PHE A 14 -19.44 -0.44 -0.03
N ALA A 15 -18.20 -0.57 0.46
CA ALA A 15 -17.79 0.01 1.74
C ALA A 15 -18.01 1.53 1.77
N ILE A 16 -17.65 2.25 0.70
CA ILE A 16 -17.92 3.69 0.58
C ILE A 16 -19.42 3.98 0.65
N ASN A 17 -20.24 3.23 -0.09
CA ASN A 17 -21.70 3.40 -0.11
C ASN A 17 -22.34 3.20 1.27
N VAL A 18 -21.82 2.27 2.08
CA VAL A 18 -22.34 2.01 3.44
C VAL A 18 -21.66 2.87 4.51
N GLY A 19 -20.85 3.86 4.11
CA GLY A 19 -20.33 4.91 5.00
C GLY A 19 -18.88 4.76 5.45
N TYR A 20 -18.14 3.74 5.00
CA TYR A 20 -16.72 3.63 5.33
C TYR A 20 -15.91 4.71 4.63
N ARG A 21 -14.95 5.27 5.37
CA ARG A 21 -14.02 6.29 4.89
C ARG A 21 -12.55 5.91 5.09
N TYR A 22 -12.27 4.95 5.97
CA TYR A 22 -10.92 4.46 6.25
C TYR A 22 -10.60 3.21 5.40
N PHE A 23 -9.48 3.24 4.68
CA PHE A 23 -9.03 2.16 3.79
C PHE A 23 -7.58 1.79 4.05
N ASP A 24 -7.36 0.53 4.44
CA ASP A 24 -6.03 -0.03 4.65
C ASP A 24 -5.53 -0.78 3.40
N CYS A 25 -4.36 -0.37 2.89
CA CYS A 25 -3.69 -0.99 1.75
C CYS A 25 -2.25 -1.41 2.10
N ALA A 26 -1.61 -2.24 1.26
CA ALA A 26 -0.20 -2.57 1.41
C ALA A 26 0.45 -2.97 0.08
N TYR A 27 1.78 -2.78 -0.04
CA TYR A 27 2.61 -3.21 -1.20
C TYR A 27 2.37 -4.65 -1.63
N LEU A 28 2.33 -5.55 -0.67
CA LEU A 28 2.32 -6.97 -0.93
C LEU A 28 1.00 -7.48 -1.52
N TYR A 29 -0.11 -6.75 -1.38
CA TYR A 29 -1.43 -7.31 -1.66
C TYR A 29 -1.72 -7.51 -3.16
N GLN A 30 -0.83 -7.06 -4.06
CA GLN A 30 -0.93 -7.09 -5.53
C GLN A 30 -2.29 -6.59 -6.09
N ASN A 31 -3.14 -6.01 -5.25
CA ASN A 31 -4.49 -5.54 -5.56
C ASN A 31 -4.61 -4.03 -5.39
N LYS A 32 -3.50 -3.33 -5.12
CA LYS A 32 -3.44 -1.89 -4.86
C LYS A 32 -4.23 -1.05 -5.86
N SER A 33 -4.07 -1.35 -7.15
CA SER A 33 -4.74 -0.61 -8.22
C SER A 33 -6.27 -0.62 -8.08
N LYS A 34 -6.84 -1.63 -7.43
CA LYS A 34 -8.29 -1.78 -7.30
C LYS A 34 -8.88 -0.83 -6.26
N THR A 35 -8.19 -0.60 -5.14
CA THR A 35 -8.64 0.37 -4.13
C THR A 35 -8.62 1.77 -4.71
N GLY A 36 -7.50 2.14 -5.35
CA GLY A 36 -7.35 3.43 -6.01
C GLY A 36 -8.41 3.70 -7.08
N VAL A 37 -8.64 2.72 -7.96
CA VAL A 37 -9.68 2.81 -8.99
C VAL A 37 -11.08 2.96 -8.37
N ALA A 38 -11.41 2.19 -7.33
CA ALA A 38 -12.71 2.29 -6.67
C ALA A 38 -12.93 3.67 -6.01
N GLN A 39 -11.92 4.21 -5.34
CA GLN A 39 -11.96 5.54 -4.73
C GLN A 39 -12.13 6.63 -5.80
N GLN A 40 -11.33 6.58 -6.88
CA GLN A 40 -11.41 7.51 -8.00
C GLN A 40 -12.79 7.50 -8.68
N GLU A 41 -13.39 6.32 -8.85
CA GLU A 41 -14.75 6.22 -9.38
C GLU A 41 -15.78 6.87 -8.45
N LYS A 42 -15.69 6.61 -7.15
CA LYS A 42 -16.63 7.18 -6.17
C LYS A 42 -16.49 8.69 -6.05
N ILE A 43 -15.28 9.22 -6.21
CA ILE A 43 -15.03 10.66 -6.30
C ILE A 43 -15.64 11.26 -7.56
N LYS A 44 -15.46 10.60 -8.72
CA LYS A 44 -16.06 11.04 -10.00
C LYS A 44 -17.59 10.96 -10.01
N GLU A 45 -18.16 9.97 -9.34
CA GLU A 45 -19.61 9.81 -9.13
C GLU A 45 -20.18 10.91 -8.21
N GLY A 46 -19.33 11.59 -7.41
CA GLY A 46 -19.74 12.64 -6.47
C GLY A 46 -20.18 12.13 -5.11
N ASP A 47 -19.98 10.83 -4.82
CA ASP A 47 -20.40 10.21 -3.56
C ASP A 47 -19.52 10.63 -2.37
N VAL A 48 -18.25 10.94 -2.63
CA VAL A 48 -17.25 11.36 -1.64
C VAL A 48 -16.23 12.29 -2.29
N ARG A 49 -15.54 13.11 -1.50
CA ARG A 49 -14.35 13.86 -1.93
C ARG A 49 -13.09 13.14 -1.47
N GLN A 50 -11.95 13.51 -2.05
CA GLN A 50 -10.66 12.91 -1.67
C GLN A 50 -10.36 13.13 -0.18
N GLU A 51 -10.65 14.34 0.34
CA GLU A 51 -10.49 14.69 1.75
C GLU A 51 -11.47 13.98 2.70
N ASP A 52 -12.51 13.34 2.18
CA ASP A 52 -13.43 12.54 2.99
C ASP A 52 -12.90 11.11 3.22
N LEU A 53 -11.85 10.70 2.50
CA LEU A 53 -11.25 9.37 2.58
C LEU A 53 -9.94 9.41 3.37
N PHE A 54 -9.71 8.38 4.18
CA PHE A 54 -8.46 8.16 4.91
C PHE A 54 -7.78 6.89 4.39
N THR A 55 -6.74 7.05 3.59
CA THR A 55 -6.05 5.95 2.91
C THR A 55 -4.68 5.68 3.54
N VAL A 56 -4.50 4.45 4.01
CA VAL A 56 -3.27 3.96 4.62
C VAL A 56 -2.52 3.06 3.64
N SER A 57 -1.19 3.20 3.57
CA SER A 57 -0.34 2.19 2.94
C SER A 57 0.88 1.87 3.77
N LYS A 58 1.62 0.83 3.35
CA LYS A 58 2.76 0.29 4.09
C LYS A 58 3.99 0.14 3.22
N LEU A 59 5.14 0.61 3.71
CA LEU A 59 6.48 0.38 3.19
C LEU A 59 6.84 -1.09 3.38
N TRP A 60 7.18 -1.76 2.28
CA TRP A 60 7.57 -3.17 2.31
C TRP A 60 9.02 -3.35 2.76
N SER A 61 9.30 -4.46 3.42
CA SER A 61 10.58 -4.81 4.03
C SER A 61 11.80 -4.76 3.10
N THR A 62 11.61 -4.88 1.78
CA THR A 62 12.72 -4.73 0.81
C THR A 62 13.14 -3.27 0.55
N PHE A 63 12.40 -2.30 1.10
CA PHE A 63 12.62 -0.86 0.89
C PHE A 63 13.00 -0.13 2.18
N HIS A 64 13.49 -0.84 3.20
CA HIS A 64 13.90 -0.22 4.48
C HIS A 64 15.12 0.69 4.38
N LYS A 65 15.92 0.59 3.31
CA LYS A 65 17.00 1.55 3.06
C LYS A 65 16.40 2.93 2.83
N ARG A 66 16.82 3.93 3.62
CA ARG A 66 16.35 5.32 3.58
C ARG A 66 16.22 5.88 2.16
N SER A 67 17.24 5.67 1.33
CA SER A 67 17.25 6.14 -0.07
C SER A 67 16.14 5.57 -0.96
N LEU A 68 15.57 4.42 -0.59
CA LEU A 68 14.51 3.73 -1.34
C LEU A 68 13.10 4.08 -0.86
N VAL A 69 12.94 4.67 0.33
CA VAL A 69 11.63 4.92 0.96
C VAL A 69 10.78 5.83 0.10
N LYS A 70 11.35 6.93 -0.40
CA LYS A 70 10.65 7.89 -1.26
C LYS A 70 10.18 7.22 -2.55
N GLU A 71 11.04 6.44 -3.20
CA GLU A 71 10.72 5.71 -4.42
C GLU A 71 9.59 4.70 -4.18
N ALA A 72 9.63 3.96 -3.07
CA ALA A 72 8.60 2.99 -2.71
C ALA A 72 7.24 3.64 -2.42
N CYS A 73 7.24 4.82 -1.79
CA CYS A 73 6.04 5.62 -1.57
C CYS A 73 5.48 6.13 -2.90
N GLN A 74 6.31 6.71 -3.77
CA GLN A 74 5.91 7.19 -5.10
C GLN A 74 5.35 6.05 -5.97
N LYS A 75 5.97 4.87 -5.95
CA LYS A 75 5.45 3.67 -6.61
C LYS A 75 4.09 3.27 -6.07
N THR A 76 3.88 3.40 -4.77
CA THR A 76 2.58 3.11 -4.13
C THR A 76 1.52 4.10 -4.59
N LEU A 77 1.79 5.40 -4.52
CA LEU A 77 0.90 6.48 -4.97
C LEU A 77 0.50 6.31 -6.43
N ALA A 78 1.48 6.07 -7.32
CA ALA A 78 1.22 5.82 -8.74
C ALA A 78 0.35 4.57 -8.96
N ALA A 79 0.59 3.49 -8.20
CA ALA A 79 -0.18 2.25 -8.32
C ALA A 79 -1.64 2.42 -7.88
N ILE A 80 -1.93 3.29 -6.92
CA ILE A 80 -3.29 3.59 -6.42
C ILE A 80 -3.88 4.87 -7.01
N GLN A 81 -3.17 5.57 -7.91
CA GLN A 81 -3.62 6.81 -8.54
C GLN A 81 -4.07 7.89 -7.52
N LEU A 82 -3.28 8.08 -6.47
CA LEU A 82 -3.47 9.14 -5.48
C LEU A 82 -2.27 10.07 -5.47
N ASP A 83 -2.51 11.34 -5.13
CA ASP A 83 -1.45 12.34 -4.98
C ASP A 83 -0.78 12.28 -3.59
N TYR A 84 -1.52 11.80 -2.57
CA TYR A 84 -1.03 11.63 -1.21
C TYR A 84 -1.64 10.40 -0.52
N LEU A 85 -1.03 10.01 0.59
CA LEU A 85 -1.57 9.04 1.55
C LEU A 85 -1.82 9.77 2.87
N ASP A 86 -2.91 9.47 3.55
CA ASP A 86 -3.18 10.01 4.88
C ASP A 86 -2.24 9.41 5.93
N LEU A 87 -1.79 8.17 5.73
CA LEU A 87 -0.83 7.50 6.59
C LEU A 87 0.05 6.51 5.82
N TYR A 88 1.36 6.55 6.08
CA TYR A 88 2.33 5.60 5.53
C TYR A 88 3.12 4.93 6.65
N LEU A 89 2.99 3.61 6.78
CA LEU A 89 3.54 2.82 7.88
C LEU A 89 4.70 1.93 7.43
N MET A 90 5.55 1.51 8.37
CA MET A 90 6.42 0.36 8.16
C MET A 90 5.57 -0.92 8.23
N HIS A 91 5.65 -1.80 7.22
CA HIS A 91 4.83 -3.01 7.24
C HIS A 91 5.27 -3.96 8.37
N TRP A 92 6.57 -4.25 8.44
CA TRP A 92 7.21 -5.06 9.48
C TRP A 92 8.58 -4.46 9.84
N PRO A 93 9.09 -4.64 11.06
CA PRO A 93 10.40 -4.12 11.46
C PRO A 93 11.58 -4.85 10.80
N MET A 94 11.39 -6.07 10.26
CA MET A 94 12.45 -6.80 9.57
C MET A 94 12.68 -6.25 8.17
N GLY A 95 13.91 -5.88 7.84
CA GLY A 95 14.34 -5.58 6.48
C GLY A 95 14.77 -6.82 5.70
N PHE A 96 14.52 -6.86 4.39
CA PHE A 96 14.87 -7.99 3.51
C PHE A 96 15.67 -7.53 2.29
N LYS A 97 16.49 -8.41 1.71
CA LYS A 97 17.14 -8.14 0.41
C LYS A 97 16.14 -8.24 -0.74
N LEU A 98 16.40 -7.53 -1.85
CA LEU A 98 15.49 -7.43 -3.01
C LEU A 98 15.23 -8.78 -3.70
N PHE A 99 16.23 -9.66 -3.70
CA PHE A 99 16.11 -11.07 -4.09
C PHE A 99 16.23 -11.89 -2.82
N PRO A 100 15.15 -12.04 -2.05
CA PRO A 100 15.27 -12.52 -0.70
C PRO A 100 15.52 -14.02 -0.63
N ALA A 101 15.54 -14.81 -1.69
CA ALA A 101 15.73 -16.26 -1.58
C ALA A 101 17.22 -16.64 -1.59
N ASP A 102 17.69 -17.33 -0.54
CA ASP A 102 18.94 -18.09 -0.60
C ASP A 102 18.79 -19.36 -1.47
N GLY A 103 19.85 -20.17 -1.54
CA GLY A 103 19.83 -21.44 -2.29
C GLY A 103 18.77 -22.44 -1.82
N ASN A 104 18.15 -22.21 -0.65
CA ASN A 104 17.09 -23.03 -0.05
C ASN A 104 15.70 -22.36 -0.13
N GLY A 105 15.58 -21.19 -0.76
CA GLY A 105 14.33 -20.45 -0.88
C GLY A 105 13.96 -19.61 0.35
N MET A 106 14.86 -19.48 1.33
CA MET A 106 14.60 -18.74 2.58
C MET A 106 14.87 -17.24 2.41
N ILE A 107 14.06 -16.42 3.10
CA ILE A 107 14.19 -14.95 3.10
C ILE A 107 15.53 -14.52 3.72
N ILE A 108 16.33 -13.75 2.98
CA ILE A 108 17.59 -13.18 3.42
C ILE A 108 17.32 -11.81 4.06
N PRO A 109 17.63 -11.63 5.36
CA PRO A 109 17.53 -10.35 6.03
C PRO A 109 18.44 -9.31 5.38
N SER A 110 18.02 -8.04 5.41
CA SER A 110 18.91 -6.93 5.12
C SER A 110 19.63 -6.48 6.38
N ASP A 111 20.77 -5.87 6.17
CA ASP A 111 21.66 -5.31 7.19
C ASP A 111 21.19 -3.89 7.62
N THR A 112 19.96 -3.51 7.24
CA THR A 112 19.39 -2.18 7.54
C THR A 112 18.65 -2.21 8.86
N ASP A 113 19.07 -1.36 9.81
CA ASP A 113 18.32 -1.08 11.03
C ASP A 113 17.05 -0.27 10.69
N PHE A 114 15.92 -0.74 11.17
CA PHE A 114 14.60 -0.15 10.93
C PHE A 114 14.45 1.24 11.55
N LEU A 115 15.22 1.55 12.60
CA LEU A 115 15.27 2.89 13.18
C LEU A 115 15.80 3.93 12.18
N ASN A 116 16.69 3.51 11.28
CA ASN A 116 17.30 4.38 10.28
C ASN A 116 16.46 4.53 9.00
N THR A 117 15.29 3.89 8.92
CA THR A 117 14.46 3.88 7.71
C THR A 117 13.82 5.25 7.43
N TRP A 118 13.36 5.97 8.44
CA TRP A 118 12.54 7.19 8.27
C TRP A 118 13.27 8.52 8.53
N GLU A 119 14.29 8.52 9.37
CA GLU A 119 15.14 9.71 9.65
C GLU A 119 15.92 10.17 8.42
#